data_AF-A0A2V6JTH7-F1
#
_entry.id   AF-A0A2V6JTH7-F1
#
_cell.length_a   1.000
_cell.length_b   1.000
_cell.length_c   1.000
_cell.angle_alpha   90.00
_cell.angle_beta   90.00
_cell.angle_gamma   90.00
#
_symmetry.space_group_name_H-M   'P 1'
#
loop_
_entity.id
_entity.type
_entity.pdbx_description
1 polymer ?
#
loop_
_entity_poly.entity_id
_entity_poly.type
_entity_poly.pdbx_seq_one_letter_code
_entity_poly.pdbx_strand_id
1 'polypeptide(L)'
;DAKTYENMLRDEIFPSIAARNIKGYRGARLFMREDADEMEFVTLLRFDSMDGVKEFAGSDESKPVIFPGVEKLITRMEPAQHYRIAIAREL
;
A
#
# COMPACT_ATOMS: atom_id res chain seq x y z
N ASP A 1 9.49 9.10 12.20
CA ASP A 1 9.63 10.30 11.35
C ASP A 1 8.88 10.07 10.06
N ALA A 2 7.90 10.92 9.77
CA ALA A 2 7.02 10.79 8.61
C ALA A 2 7.77 10.96 7.28
N LYS A 3 8.76 11.87 7.24
CA LYS A 3 9.52 12.11 6.01
C LYS A 3 10.37 10.91 5.62
N THR A 4 11.01 10.28 6.61
CA THR A 4 11.73 9.03 6.41
C THR A 4 10.82 7.95 5.84
N TYR A 5 9.61 7.78 6.41
CA TYR A 5 8.67 6.77 5.92
C TYR A 5 8.17 7.08 4.50
N GLU A 6 7.93 8.35 4.17
CA GLU A 6 7.59 8.78 2.80
C GLU A 6 8.69 8.40 1.80
N ASN A 7 9.96 8.68 2.13
CA ASN A 7 11.09 8.36 1.26
C ASN A 7 11.21 6.84 1.06
N MET A 8 11.07 6.04 2.13
CA MET A 8 11.07 4.57 2.02
C MET A 8 9.93 4.07 1.13
N LEU A 9 8.73 4.66 1.25
CA LEU A 9 7.60 4.31 0.38
C LEU A 9 7.94 4.55 -1.10
N ARG A 10 8.50 5.71 -1.41
CA ARG A 10 8.82 6.14 -2.78
C ARG A 10 9.98 5.36 -3.40
N ASP A 11 11.07 5.21 -2.67
CA ASP A 11 12.36 4.84 -3.24
C ASP A 11 12.67 3.34 -3.07
N GLU A 12 12.01 2.67 -2.11
CA GLU A 12 12.30 1.28 -1.77
C GLU A 12 11.05 0.39 -1.90
N ILE A 13 9.99 0.74 -1.19
CA ILE A 13 8.82 -0.13 -1.00
C ILE A 13 8.03 -0.27 -2.31
N PHE A 14 7.52 0.81 -2.91
CA PHE A 14 6.76 0.68 -4.16
C PHE A 14 7.57 0.07 -5.31
N PRO A 15 8.86 0.45 -5.52
CA PRO A 15 9.71 -0.23 -6.48
C PRO A 15 9.83 -1.74 -6.20
N SER A 16 10.01 -2.14 -4.94
CA SER A 16 10.09 -3.57 -4.59
C SER A 16 8.80 -4.33 -4.88
N ILE A 17 7.62 -3.71 -4.67
CA ILE A 17 6.32 -4.31 -5.01
C ILE A 17 6.21 -4.52 -6.52
N ALA A 18 6.57 -3.51 -7.31
CA ALA A 18 6.56 -3.62 -8.77
C ALA A 18 7.52 -4.72 -9.26
N ALA A 19 8.70 -4.85 -8.64
CA ALA A 19 9.69 -5.86 -8.98
C ALA A 19 9.23 -7.30 -8.70
N ARG A 20 8.23 -7.51 -7.84
CA ARG A 20 7.65 -8.85 -7.57
C ARG A 20 6.93 -9.45 -8.79
N ASN A 21 6.59 -8.65 -9.80
CA ASN A 21 5.90 -9.10 -11.03
C ASN A 21 4.65 -9.96 -10.77
N ILE A 22 3.89 -9.59 -9.73
CA ILE A 22 2.64 -10.27 -9.35
C ILE A 22 1.66 -10.23 -10.52
N LYS A 23 1.12 -11.39 -10.88
CA LYS A 23 0.18 -11.50 -12.00
C LYS A 23 -1.05 -10.62 -11.74
N GLY A 24 -1.34 -9.74 -12.70
CA GLY A 24 -2.49 -8.85 -12.63
C GLY A 24 -2.30 -7.61 -11.75
N TYR A 25 -1.10 -7.31 -11.26
CA TYR A 25 -0.82 -6.03 -10.59
C TYR A 25 -0.92 -4.85 -11.59
N ARG A 26 -1.64 -3.79 -11.21
CA ARG A 26 -1.96 -2.61 -12.04
C ARG A 26 -1.41 -1.30 -11.45
N GLY A 27 -0.38 -1.43 -10.64
CA GLY A 27 0.32 -0.30 -10.02
C GLY A 27 -0.26 0.14 -8.68
N ALA A 28 0.41 1.13 -8.10
CA ALA A 28 0.13 1.69 -6.79
C ALA A 28 -0.17 3.18 -6.88
N ARG A 29 -0.90 3.70 -5.90
CA ARG A 29 -0.97 5.13 -5.58
C ARG A 29 -0.72 5.33 -4.10
N LEU A 30 -0.01 6.41 -3.77
CA LEU A 30 0.19 6.87 -2.41
C LEU A 30 -0.63 8.13 -2.20
N PHE A 31 -1.41 8.16 -1.13
CA PHE A 31 -2.08 9.34 -0.62
C PHE A 31 -1.47 9.71 0.71
N MET A 32 -1.37 11.01 0.97
CA MET A 32 -0.80 11.56 2.19
C MET A 32 -1.76 12.62 2.72
N ARG A 33 -2.01 12.62 4.03
CA ARG A 33 -2.88 13.60 4.68
C ARG A 33 -2.30 14.10 6.00
N GLU A 34 -2.07 15.42 6.03
CA GLU A 34 -1.89 16.28 7.21
C GLU A 34 -2.97 16.02 8.28
N ASP A 35 -2.72 15.38 9.44
CA ASP A 35 -3.74 15.27 10.51
C ASP A 35 -3.17 15.63 11.89
N ALA A 36 -3.32 16.90 12.27
CA ALA A 36 -2.81 17.48 13.51
C ALA A 36 -1.32 17.15 13.75
N ASP A 37 -1.04 16.21 14.65
CA ASP A 37 0.32 15.82 15.05
C ASP A 37 0.81 14.55 14.31
N GLU A 38 0.01 14.00 13.40
CA GLU A 38 0.30 12.77 12.65
C GLU A 38 0.26 13.00 11.13
N MET A 39 1.01 12.17 10.42
CA MET A 39 0.97 12.09 8.96
C MET A 39 0.36 10.75 8.58
N GLU A 40 -0.80 10.77 7.94
CA GLU A 40 -1.44 9.56 7.44
C GLU A 40 -0.95 9.22 6.03
N PHE A 41 -0.62 7.95 5.82
CA PHE A 41 -0.28 7.39 4.52
C PHE A 41 -1.29 6.31 4.13
N VAL A 42 -1.96 6.49 2.99
CA VAL A 42 -2.88 5.50 2.44
C VAL A 42 -2.32 4.97 1.13
N THR A 43 -2.23 3.64 1.01
CA THR A 43 -1.80 2.99 -0.22
C THR A 43 -3.00 2.38 -0.94
N LEU A 44 -3.10 2.63 -2.24
CA LEU A 44 -4.06 1.96 -3.12
C LEU A 44 -3.30 1.12 -4.13
N LEU A 45 -3.34 -0.19 -3.96
CA LEU A 45 -2.80 -1.15 -4.91
C LEU A 45 -3.95 -1.72 -5.74
N ARG A 46 -3.77 -1.79 -7.05
CA ARG A 46 -4.80 -2.33 -7.95
C ARG A 46 -4.36 -3.69 -8.50
N PHE A 47 -5.30 -4.62 -8.52
CA PHE A 47 -5.09 -5.97 -9.05
C PHE A 47 -6.28 -6.38 -9.93
N ASP A 48 -6.04 -7.29 -10.88
CA ASP A 48 -7.08 -7.88 -11.73
C ASP A 48 -8.03 -8.81 -10.94
N SER A 49 -7.55 -9.43 -9.86
CA SER A 49 -8.34 -10.33 -9.01
C SER A 49 -7.82 -10.37 -7.56
N MET A 50 -8.63 -10.97 -6.66
CA MET A 50 -8.22 -11.24 -5.28
C MET A 50 -7.08 -12.26 -5.17
N ASP A 51 -6.81 -13.05 -6.21
CA ASP A 51 -5.66 -13.97 -6.18
C ASP A 51 -4.34 -13.18 -6.17
N GLY A 52 -4.25 -12.11 -6.97
CA GLY A 52 -3.09 -11.21 -6.94
C GLY A 52 -2.97 -10.46 -5.61
N VAL A 53 -4.09 -10.11 -4.97
CA VAL A 53 -4.11 -9.53 -3.62
C VAL A 53 -3.54 -10.51 -2.60
N LYS A 54 -3.95 -11.78 -2.63
CA LYS A 54 -3.47 -12.82 -1.71
C LYS A 54 -2.00 -13.18 -1.96
N GLU A 55 -1.57 -13.18 -3.22
CA GLU A 55 -0.15 -13.33 -3.55
C GLU A 55 0.67 -12.16 -2.97
N PHE A 56 0.14 -10.94 -3.03
CA PHE A 56 0.79 -9.76 -2.47
C PHE A 56 0.83 -9.78 -0.93
N ALA A 57 -0.34 -9.95 -0.29
CA ALA A 57 -0.58 -9.73 1.13
C ALA A 57 -0.45 -10.98 2.01
N GLY A 58 -0.45 -12.17 1.40
CA GLY A 58 -0.51 -13.43 2.11
C GLY A 58 -1.95 -13.86 2.41
N SER A 59 -2.08 -14.84 3.31
CA SER A 59 -3.35 -15.51 3.63
C SER A 59 -4.33 -14.67 4.46
N ASP A 60 -3.86 -13.59 5.07
CA ASP A 60 -4.69 -12.63 5.79
C ASP A 60 -4.62 -11.28 5.09
N GLU A 61 -5.35 -11.17 3.97
CA GLU A 61 -5.37 -9.98 3.13
C GLU A 61 -5.98 -8.75 3.82
N SER A 62 -6.56 -8.91 5.02
CA SER A 62 -7.11 -7.80 5.81
C SER A 62 -6.04 -7.04 6.59
N LYS A 63 -4.85 -7.63 6.77
CA LYS A 63 -3.73 -6.96 7.42
C LYS A 63 -2.89 -6.19 6.40
N PRO A 64 -2.56 -4.91 6.66
CA PRO A 64 -1.63 -4.20 5.82
C PRO A 64 -0.24 -4.88 5.84
N VAL A 65 0.39 -4.96 4.68
CA VAL A 65 1.73 -5.52 4.53
C VAL A 65 2.75 -4.52 5.07
N ILE A 66 3.46 -4.92 6.13
CA ILE A 66 4.53 -4.11 6.72
C ILE A 66 5.88 -4.60 6.22
N PHE A 67 6.64 -3.68 5.62
CA PHE A 67 7.98 -3.96 5.15
C PHE A 67 8.96 -3.97 6.32
N PRO A 68 9.96 -4.86 6.32
CA PRO A 68 10.93 -4.92 7.40
C PRO A 68 11.61 -3.56 7.60
N GLY A 69 11.69 -3.11 8.86
CA GLY A 69 12.40 -1.88 9.24
C GLY A 69 11.54 -0.63 9.34
N VAL A 70 10.27 -0.66 8.92
CA VAL A 70 9.35 0.49 9.06
C VAL A 70 8.50 0.45 10.32
N GLU A 71 8.52 -0.65 11.09
CA GLU A 71 7.64 -0.87 12.24
C GLU A 71 7.76 0.25 13.28
N LYS A 72 8.97 0.77 13.49
CA LYS A 72 9.25 1.84 14.46
C LYS A 72 8.76 3.22 14.01
N LEU A 73 8.38 3.36 12.74
CA LEU A 73 7.88 4.62 12.16
C LEU A 73 6.36 4.70 12.17
N ILE A 74 5.67 3.62 12.54
CA ILE A 74 4.21 3.48 12.45
C ILE A 74 3.61 3.58 13.85
N THR A 75 2.78 4.61 14.06
CA THR A 75 2.06 4.81 15.34
C THR A 75 0.80 3.94 15.41
N ARG A 76 0.08 3.83 14.30
CA ARG A 76 -1.19 3.10 14.20
C ARG A 76 -1.37 2.55 12.78
N MET A 77 -2.09 1.44 12.70
CA MET A 77 -2.51 0.84 11.44
C MET A 77 -4.00 0.55 11.48
N GLU A 78 -4.66 0.76 10.35
CA GLU A 78 -6.04 0.34 10.13
C GLU A 78 -6.06 -0.90 9.20
N PRO A 79 -7.05 -1.80 9.31
CA PRO A 79 -7.17 -2.96 8.43
C PRO A 79 -7.29 -2.56 6.95
N ALA A 80 -6.64 -3.31 6.08
CA ALA A 80 -6.76 -3.15 4.64
C ALA A 80 -8.20 -3.45 4.18
N GLN A 81 -8.71 -2.60 3.30
CA GLN A 81 -10.05 -2.72 2.73
C GLN A 81 -9.95 -3.08 1.25
N HIS A 82 -10.81 -3.99 0.79
CA HIS A 82 -10.83 -4.47 -0.58
C HIS A 82 -12.08 -3.97 -1.30
N TYR A 83 -11.86 -3.30 -2.43
CA TYR A 83 -12.94 -2.72 -3.22
C TYR A 83 -12.92 -3.27 -4.65
N ARG A 84 -14.11 -3.51 -5.19
CA ARG A 84 -14.26 -3.72 -6.63
C ARG A 84 -14.42 -2.36 -7.31
N ILE A 85 -13.62 -2.12 -8.34
CA ILE A 85 -13.79 -0.93 -9.19
C ILE A 85 -15.08 -1.10 -10.00
N ALA A 86 -16.09 -0.28 -9.72
CA ALA A 86 -17.34 -0.29 -10.47
C ALA A 86 -17.26 0.57 -11.74
N ILE A 87 -16.54 1.69 -11.67
CA ILE A 87 -16.31 2.62 -12.78
C ILE A 87 -14.88 3.16 -12.62
N ALA A 88 -14.11 3.16 -13.69
CA ALA A 88 -12.84 3.88 -13.79
C ALA A 88 -12.92 4.87 -14.95
N ARG A 89 -12.56 6.12 -14.67
CA ARG A 89 -12.35 7.16 -15.69
C ARG A 89 -11.02 7.81 -15.37
N GLU A 90 -10.10 7.79 -16.31
CA GLU A 90 -8.87 8.57 -16.24
C GLU A 90 -9.09 9.82 -17.10
N LEU A 91 -8.63 10.98 -16.62
CA LEU A 91 -8.75 12.27 -17.32
C LEU A 91 -7.66 12.40 -18.37
#